data_AF-A0A942R2V3-F1
#
_entry.id   AF-A0A942R2V3-F1
#
_cell.length_a   1.000
_cell.length_b   1.000
_cell.length_c   1.000
_cell.angle_alpha   90.00
_cell.angle_beta   90.00
_cell.angle_gamma   90.00
#
_symmetry.space_group_name_H-M   'P 1'
#
loop_
_entity.id
_entity.type
_entity.pdbx_description
1 polymer ?
#
loop_
_entity_poly.entity_id
_entity_poly.type
_entity_poly.pdbx_seq_one_letter_code
_entity_poly.pdbx_strand_id
1 'polypeptide(L)'
;MTQLTAPPPQLLVDNTKIPDPSKSGMAELDERIRMTEIRLVNREEHLHRRAEHFVRRLDHATRHRKLALPIAGAVISLGIAALFASRHHRTPGGVQLSKAVARSPGQGAGWVRLLGLGWPLMPESVRAKVNPATASTALAVGLPLVEGWLAQRRGLTAEAAAPLVTMPRVDLQRYAGHWYEVARLPTSFESHCEGQATATYRLMGAGPRGPVLEVVNQCPARDGSVHEARGVARTVPGSGGGRLKVNLLPDWLQWLGVFPFAWSDYWILHVDDRYTEALVGDPGRSHLWVLSRRPDLSPERTQALIERARQQGFPVDKLVFPDFPAADPRG
;
A
#
# COMPACT_ATOMS: atom_id res chain seq x y z
N MET A 1 47.32 -30.66 -63.44
CA MET A 1 48.18 -29.66 -64.11
C MET A 1 47.89 -28.30 -63.51
N THR A 2 48.98 -27.65 -63.12
CA THR A 2 49.15 -26.47 -62.27
C THR A 2 48.84 -25.16 -63.00
N GLN A 3 48.19 -24.20 -62.32
CA GLN A 3 48.54 -22.76 -62.27
C GLN A 3 47.93 -22.23 -60.96
N LEU A 4 48.68 -21.95 -59.87
CA LEU A 4 49.59 -20.81 -59.64
C LEU A 4 48.98 -19.46 -60.05
N THR A 5 48.39 -18.78 -59.07
CA THR A 5 48.20 -17.31 -59.08
C THR A 5 48.55 -16.76 -57.70
N ALA A 6 49.33 -15.67 -57.73
CA ALA A 6 50.07 -15.07 -56.63
C ALA A 6 49.19 -14.45 -55.51
N PRO A 7 49.71 -14.28 -54.28
CA PRO A 7 48.97 -13.62 -53.22
C PRO A 7 48.81 -12.10 -53.49
N PRO A 8 47.68 -11.48 -53.10
CA PRO A 8 47.50 -10.04 -53.20
C PRO A 8 48.42 -9.29 -52.21
N PRO A 9 48.79 -8.03 -52.52
CA PRO A 9 49.84 -7.30 -51.82
C PRO A 9 49.43 -6.94 -50.37
N GLN A 10 50.41 -7.00 -49.46
CA GLN A 10 50.27 -6.49 -48.10
C GLN A 10 50.14 -4.96 -48.14
N LEU A 11 49.00 -4.45 -47.69
CA LEU A 11 48.82 -3.04 -47.39
C LEU A 11 49.66 -2.69 -46.15
N LEU A 12 50.77 -1.99 -46.38
CA LEU A 12 51.49 -1.22 -45.37
C LEU A 12 50.49 -0.30 -44.66
N VAL A 13 50.21 -0.58 -43.39
CA VAL A 13 49.48 0.33 -42.52
C VAL A 13 50.43 1.48 -42.20
N ASP A 14 50.18 2.63 -42.81
CA ASP A 14 50.79 3.90 -42.43
C ASP A 14 50.35 4.25 -41.00
N ASN A 15 51.24 4.05 -40.03
CA ASN A 15 51.00 4.29 -38.61
C ASN A 15 51.09 5.78 -38.22
N THR A 16 50.97 6.73 -39.15
CA THR A 16 51.12 8.17 -38.87
C THR A 16 49.81 8.92 -38.56
N LYS A 17 48.69 8.23 -38.35
CA LYS A 17 47.47 8.87 -37.80
C LYS A 17 46.98 8.15 -36.55
N ILE A 18 47.54 8.53 -35.40
CA ILE A 18 46.90 8.34 -34.10
C ILE A 18 45.66 9.26 -34.10
N PRO A 19 44.43 8.74 -34.05
CA PRO A 19 43.24 9.57 -33.94
C PRO A 19 43.25 10.30 -32.60
N ASP A 20 42.95 11.60 -32.62
CA ASP A 20 42.79 12.41 -31.42
C ASP A 20 41.77 11.76 -30.46
N PRO A 21 42.20 11.33 -29.26
CA PRO A 21 41.35 10.58 -28.32
C PRO A 21 40.16 11.40 -27.81
N SER A 22 40.18 12.73 -27.96
CA SER A 22 39.04 13.59 -27.60
C SER A 22 37.87 13.48 -28.58
N LYS A 23 38.12 13.18 -29.87
CA LYS A 23 37.07 13.09 -30.90
C LYS A 23 36.35 11.75 -30.91
N SER A 24 37.04 10.66 -30.52
CA SER A 24 36.44 9.33 -30.40
C SER A 24 35.43 9.26 -29.25
N GLY A 25 35.73 9.88 -28.12
CA GLY A 25 34.86 9.86 -26.94
C GLY A 25 33.57 10.67 -27.11
N MET A 26 33.61 11.79 -27.84
CA MET A 26 32.40 12.58 -28.12
C MET A 26 31.48 11.91 -29.13
N ALA A 27 32.02 11.26 -30.17
CA ALA A 27 31.20 10.52 -31.14
C ALA A 27 30.51 9.30 -30.50
N GLU A 28 31.19 8.61 -29.58
CA GLU A 28 30.60 7.50 -28.82
C GLU A 28 29.55 7.98 -27.80
N LEU A 29 29.74 9.16 -27.20
CA LEU A 29 28.76 9.75 -26.29
C LEU A 29 27.49 10.23 -27.01
N ASP A 30 27.63 10.90 -28.16
CA ASP A 30 26.51 11.35 -28.98
C ASP A 30 25.67 10.16 -29.49
N GLU A 31 26.31 9.05 -29.86
CA GLU A 31 25.61 7.85 -30.28
C GLU A 31 24.86 7.20 -29.11
N ARG A 32 25.43 7.21 -27.90
CA ARG A 32 24.75 6.72 -26.68
C ARG A 32 23.59 7.61 -26.28
N ILE A 33 23.69 8.92 -26.44
CA ILE A 33 22.60 9.88 -26.19
C ILE A 33 21.46 9.61 -27.19
N ARG A 34 21.77 9.57 -28.48
CA ARG A 34 20.80 9.31 -29.56
C ARG A 34 20.08 7.98 -29.38
N MET A 35 20.81 6.92 -29.04
CA MET A 35 20.22 5.60 -28.79
C MET A 35 19.38 5.56 -27.51
N THR A 36 19.66 6.42 -26.54
CA THR A 36 18.84 6.55 -25.32
C THR A 36 17.55 7.32 -25.62
N GLU A 37 17.61 8.38 -26.42
CA GLU A 37 16.43 9.12 -26.88
C GLU A 37 15.49 8.24 -27.70
N ILE A 38 16.00 7.46 -28.66
CA ILE A 38 15.19 6.53 -29.45
C ILE A 38 14.53 5.48 -28.56
N ARG A 39 15.22 4.97 -27.54
CA ARG A 39 14.63 4.03 -26.56
C ARG A 39 13.55 4.68 -25.71
N LEU A 40 13.72 5.95 -25.32
CA LEU A 40 12.73 6.69 -24.54
C LEU A 40 11.47 6.96 -25.35
N VAL A 41 11.61 7.44 -26.59
CA VAL A 41 10.49 7.68 -27.51
C VAL A 41 9.73 6.39 -27.82
N ASN A 42 10.43 5.29 -28.13
CA ASN A 42 9.78 4.00 -28.39
C ASN A 42 9.06 3.43 -27.15
N ARG A 43 9.59 3.67 -25.95
CA ARG A 43 8.95 3.28 -24.68
C ARG A 43 7.68 4.10 -24.43
N GLU A 44 7.70 5.38 -24.76
CA GLU A 44 6.56 6.29 -24.61
C GLU A 44 5.43 5.94 -25.59
N GLU A 45 5.75 5.64 -26.85
CA GLU A 45 4.77 5.16 -27.82
C GLU A 45 4.15 3.80 -27.44
N HIS A 46 4.95 2.90 -26.86
CA HIS A 46 4.46 1.62 -26.39
C HIS A 46 3.51 1.78 -25.20
N LEU A 47 3.78 2.74 -24.31
CA LEU A 47 2.90 3.09 -23.20
C LEU A 47 1.59 3.75 -23.69
N HIS A 48 1.66 4.65 -24.67
CA HIS A 48 0.49 5.26 -25.27
C HIS A 48 -0.43 4.23 -25.94
N ARG A 49 0.12 3.33 -26.76
CA ARG A 49 -0.65 2.26 -27.39
C ARG A 49 -1.33 1.33 -26.38
N ARG A 50 -0.65 1.01 -25.27
CA ARG A 50 -1.23 0.17 -24.19
C ARG A 50 -2.31 0.91 -23.41
N ALA A 51 -2.15 2.21 -23.16
CA ALA A 51 -3.15 3.03 -22.52
C ALA A 51 -4.43 3.13 -23.36
N GLU A 52 -4.31 3.38 -24.67
CA GLU A 52 -5.45 3.39 -25.58
C GLU A 52 -6.17 2.04 -25.65
N HIS A 53 -5.42 0.94 -25.63
CA HIS A 53 -5.99 -0.41 -25.67
C HIS A 53 -6.68 -0.79 -24.35
N PHE A 54 -6.25 -0.20 -23.23
CA PHE A 54 -6.90 -0.34 -21.93
C PHE A 54 -8.18 0.49 -21.86
N VAL A 55 -8.16 1.74 -22.32
CA VAL A 55 -9.34 2.62 -22.39
C VAL A 55 -10.41 2.02 -23.29
N ARG A 56 -10.05 1.48 -24.47
CA ARG A 56 -11.00 0.81 -25.36
C ARG A 56 -11.63 -0.44 -24.73
N ARG A 57 -10.87 -1.22 -23.96
CA ARG A 57 -11.40 -2.38 -23.23
C ARG A 57 -12.33 -1.98 -22.09
N LEU A 58 -12.00 -0.93 -21.35
CA LEU A 58 -12.88 -0.38 -20.33
C LEU A 58 -14.20 0.10 -20.93
N ASP A 59 -14.13 0.88 -22.00
CA ASP A 59 -15.31 1.38 -22.70
C ASP A 59 -16.20 0.22 -23.18
N HIS A 60 -15.61 -0.84 -23.74
CA HIS A 60 -16.35 -2.01 -24.18
C HIS A 60 -16.98 -2.80 -23.01
N ALA A 61 -16.26 -2.95 -21.90
CA ALA A 61 -16.75 -3.62 -20.70
C ALA A 61 -17.89 -2.84 -20.00
N THR A 62 -17.90 -1.51 -20.15
CA THR A 62 -18.92 -0.65 -19.53
C THR A 62 -20.16 -0.40 -20.41
N ARG A 63 -20.07 -0.62 -21.73
CA ARG A 63 -21.18 -0.34 -22.69
C ARG A 63 -22.47 -1.12 -22.44
N HIS A 64 -22.42 -2.27 -21.76
CA HIS A 64 -23.60 -3.11 -21.51
C HIS A 64 -24.26 -2.91 -20.14
N ARG A 65 -23.67 -2.10 -19.24
CA ARG A 65 -24.30 -1.71 -17.97
C ARG A 65 -24.92 -0.33 -18.11
N LYS A 66 -26.02 -0.24 -18.86
CA LYS A 66 -26.87 0.96 -18.88
C LYS A 66 -27.65 1.04 -17.57
N LEU A 67 -27.00 1.50 -16.51
CA LEU A 67 -27.54 2.34 -15.44
C LEU A 67 -26.46 2.54 -14.36
N ALA A 68 -26.25 3.83 -14.04
CA ALA A 68 -25.29 4.39 -13.10
C ALA A 68 -23.81 4.42 -13.58
N LEU A 69 -23.36 5.60 -14.00
CA LEU A 69 -22.24 6.36 -13.39
C LEU A 69 -21.70 7.43 -14.36
N PRO A 70 -22.02 8.73 -14.14
CA PRO A 70 -21.06 9.80 -14.38
C PRO A 70 -20.28 10.18 -13.11
N ILE A 71 -20.47 9.47 -11.99
CA ILE A 71 -19.84 9.79 -10.70
C ILE A 71 -18.40 9.21 -10.58
N ALA A 72 -18.06 8.13 -11.29
CA ALA A 72 -16.73 7.52 -11.21
C ALA A 72 -15.64 8.40 -11.83
N GLY A 73 -15.92 9.04 -12.97
CA GLY A 73 -14.94 9.89 -13.66
C GLY A 73 -14.55 11.14 -12.86
N ALA A 74 -15.50 11.72 -12.13
CA ALA A 74 -15.26 12.91 -11.29
C ALA A 74 -14.48 12.56 -10.01
N VAL A 75 -14.77 11.41 -9.39
CA VAL A 75 -14.07 10.96 -8.17
C VAL A 75 -12.62 10.57 -8.46
N ILE A 76 -12.34 9.96 -9.62
CA ILE A 76 -10.98 9.60 -10.03
C ILE A 76 -10.15 10.86 -10.33
N SER A 77 -10.74 11.85 -11.02
CA SER A 77 -10.07 13.12 -11.35
C SER A 77 -9.77 13.97 -10.10
N LEU A 78 -10.70 14.04 -9.13
CA LEU A 78 -10.50 14.74 -7.87
C LEU A 78 -9.46 14.05 -6.97
N GLY A 79 -9.38 12.72 -6.99
CA GLY A 79 -8.38 11.95 -6.25
C GLY A 79 -6.95 12.19 -6.74
N ILE A 80 -6.74 12.34 -8.06
CA ILE A 80 -5.42 12.62 -8.64
C ILE A 80 -4.96 14.05 -8.31
N ALA A 81 -5.88 15.04 -8.33
CA ALA A 81 -5.56 16.42 -7.97
C ALA A 81 -5.17 16.57 -6.48
N ALA A 82 -5.85 15.86 -5.57
CA ALA A 82 -5.53 15.85 -4.15
C ALA A 82 -4.15 15.22 -3.85
N LEU A 83 -3.75 14.19 -4.62
CA LEU A 83 -2.43 13.56 -4.52
C LEU A 83 -1.28 14.48 -4.95
N PHE A 84 -1.50 15.38 -5.93
CA PHE A 84 -0.50 16.38 -6.31
C PHE A 84 -0.41 17.55 -5.33
N ALA A 85 -1.54 18.00 -4.76
CA ALA A 85 -1.57 19.08 -3.77
C ALA A 85 -0.86 18.70 -2.46
N SER A 86 -0.93 17.43 -2.05
CA SER A 86 -0.28 16.95 -0.81
C SER A 86 1.25 16.83 -0.87
N ARG A 87 1.86 16.95 -2.07
CA ARG A 87 3.32 16.82 -2.25
C ARG A 87 4.12 18.12 -2.07
N HIS A 88 3.46 19.29 -1.96
CA HIS A 88 4.16 20.58 -1.97
C HIS A 88 4.23 21.35 -0.64
N HIS A 89 3.82 20.79 0.49
CA HIS A 89 4.01 21.45 1.80
C HIS A 89 4.96 20.68 2.72
N ARG A 90 6.25 21.00 2.59
CA ARG A 90 7.24 20.89 3.67
C ARG A 90 8.05 22.17 3.74
N THR A 91 7.84 22.96 4.77
CA THR A 91 8.84 23.88 5.33
C THR A 91 8.84 23.74 6.86
N PRO A 92 10.00 23.91 7.53
CA PRO A 92 10.16 23.63 8.95
C PRO A 92 10.03 24.90 9.82
N GLY A 93 9.62 24.68 11.09
CA GLY A 93 10.05 25.48 12.24
C GLY A 93 9.32 26.79 12.57
N GLY A 94 8.67 26.81 13.74
CA GLY A 94 8.80 27.92 14.70
C GLY A 94 7.70 28.96 14.80
N VAL A 95 7.24 29.14 16.04
CA VAL A 95 6.58 30.31 16.66
C VAL A 95 5.05 30.25 16.83
N GLN A 96 4.64 30.10 18.10
CA GLN A 96 3.32 30.41 18.65
C GLN A 96 3.00 31.90 18.50
N LEU A 97 1.73 32.24 18.25
CA LEU A 97 0.98 33.16 19.12
C LEU A 97 -0.51 33.21 18.76
N SER A 98 -1.30 33.18 19.83
CA SER A 98 -2.73 33.45 19.95
C SER A 98 -3.22 34.68 19.16
N LYS A 99 -4.41 34.58 18.55
CA LYS A 99 -5.59 35.41 18.83
C LYS A 99 -6.72 35.06 17.86
N ALA A 100 -7.87 34.75 18.43
CA ALA A 100 -9.12 34.67 17.70
C ALA A 100 -9.63 36.09 17.35
N VAL A 101 -10.42 36.13 16.27
CA VAL A 101 -11.39 37.18 15.88
C VAL A 101 -10.81 38.46 15.28
N ALA A 102 -10.89 38.58 13.94
CA ALA A 102 -11.70 39.58 13.22
C ALA A 102 -11.31 39.72 11.73
N ARG A 103 -12.26 39.36 10.86
CA ARG A 103 -12.55 39.85 9.49
C ARG A 103 -11.41 40.16 8.49
N SER A 104 -11.44 39.42 7.38
CA SER A 104 -11.62 40.02 6.04
C SER A 104 -12.28 39.01 5.08
N PRO A 105 -13.41 39.34 4.41
CA PRO A 105 -14.00 38.48 3.38
C PRO A 105 -13.25 38.70 2.06
N GLY A 106 -12.24 37.87 1.80
CA GLY A 106 -11.44 38.07 0.57
C GLY A 106 -10.53 36.92 0.13
N GLN A 107 -10.52 35.75 0.78
CA GLN A 107 -9.62 34.66 0.40
C GLN A 107 -10.30 33.28 0.32
N GLY A 108 -11.56 33.24 -0.13
CA GLY A 108 -12.35 32.01 -0.28
C GLY A 108 -12.73 31.63 -1.73
N ALA A 109 -12.05 32.16 -2.76
CA ALA A 109 -12.52 32.05 -4.15
C ALA A 109 -11.48 31.52 -5.15
N GLY A 110 -10.52 30.69 -4.72
CA GLY A 110 -9.56 30.04 -5.63
C GLY A 110 -10.19 28.94 -6.49
N TRP A 111 -10.99 28.06 -5.86
CA TRP A 111 -11.55 26.88 -6.52
C TRP A 111 -12.73 27.17 -7.46
N VAL A 112 -13.49 28.25 -7.20
CA VAL A 112 -14.62 28.67 -8.08
C VAL A 112 -14.10 29.11 -9.47
N ARG A 113 -12.92 29.72 -9.54
CA ARG A 113 -12.24 30.03 -10.82
C ARG A 113 -11.81 28.77 -11.58
N LEU A 114 -11.47 27.69 -10.88
CA LEU A 114 -11.09 26.40 -11.49
C LEU A 114 -12.31 25.65 -12.06
N LEU A 115 -13.52 25.84 -11.51
CA LEU A 115 -14.75 25.27 -12.06
C LEU A 115 -15.10 25.85 -13.44
N GLY A 116 -14.82 27.12 -13.68
CA GLY A 116 -14.97 27.74 -15.00
C GLY A 116 -14.03 27.12 -16.05
N LEU A 117 -12.83 26.71 -15.64
CA LEU A 117 -11.84 26.06 -16.50
C LEU A 117 -12.17 24.58 -16.79
N GLY A 118 -12.90 23.92 -15.89
CA GLY A 118 -13.38 22.54 -16.08
C GLY A 118 -14.68 22.41 -16.87
N TRP A 119 -15.42 23.51 -17.07
CA TRP A 119 -16.69 23.50 -17.81
C TRP A 119 -16.58 22.94 -19.24
N PRO A 120 -15.57 23.31 -20.05
CA PRO A 120 -15.40 22.76 -21.39
C PRO A 120 -15.13 21.25 -21.43
N LEU A 121 -14.65 20.67 -20.32
CA LEU A 121 -14.33 19.26 -20.19
C LEU A 121 -15.55 18.42 -19.72
N MET A 122 -16.68 19.05 -19.41
CA MET A 122 -17.90 18.34 -19.03
C MET A 122 -18.62 17.73 -20.25
N PRO A 123 -19.24 16.54 -20.10
CA PRO A 123 -20.02 15.90 -21.16
C PRO A 123 -21.08 16.85 -21.73
N GLU A 124 -21.26 16.84 -23.07
CA GLU A 124 -22.22 17.72 -23.75
C GLU A 124 -23.65 17.58 -23.25
N SER A 125 -24.04 16.38 -22.85
CA SER A 125 -25.35 16.09 -22.27
C SER A 125 -25.63 16.87 -20.98
N VAL A 126 -24.59 17.29 -20.25
CA VAL A 126 -24.68 18.08 -19.02
C VAL A 126 -24.60 19.58 -19.32
N ARG A 127 -23.70 19.99 -20.22
CA ARG A 127 -23.55 21.40 -20.65
C ARG A 127 -24.81 21.96 -21.31
N ALA A 128 -25.56 21.12 -22.04
CA ALA A 128 -26.79 21.54 -22.71
C ALA A 128 -27.99 21.76 -21.78
N LYS A 129 -27.93 21.24 -20.54
CA LYS A 129 -29.08 21.21 -19.62
C LYS A 129 -28.95 22.15 -18.42
N VAL A 130 -27.75 22.65 -18.13
CA VAL A 130 -27.47 23.43 -16.93
C VAL A 130 -26.68 24.68 -17.30
N ASN A 131 -27.17 25.85 -16.89
CA ASN A 131 -26.44 27.10 -17.08
C ASN A 131 -25.20 27.11 -16.14
N PRO A 132 -24.01 27.46 -16.65
CA PRO A 132 -22.77 27.49 -15.87
C PRO A 132 -22.88 28.32 -14.59
N ALA A 133 -23.61 29.43 -14.60
CA ALA A 133 -23.83 30.26 -13.40
C ALA A 133 -24.63 29.53 -12.31
N THR A 134 -25.62 28.74 -12.71
CA THR A 134 -26.44 27.93 -11.79
C THR A 134 -25.64 26.76 -11.22
N ALA A 135 -24.77 26.13 -12.02
CA ALA A 135 -23.87 25.07 -11.58
C ALA A 135 -22.83 25.58 -10.56
N SER A 136 -22.23 26.75 -10.80
CA SER A 136 -21.29 27.38 -9.85
C SER A 136 -21.96 27.76 -8.54
N THR A 137 -23.20 28.24 -8.57
CA THR A 137 -23.96 28.62 -7.35
C THR A 137 -24.39 27.39 -6.55
N ALA A 138 -24.83 26.32 -7.22
CA ALA A 138 -25.18 25.05 -6.59
C ALA A 138 -23.96 24.39 -5.91
N LEU A 139 -22.77 24.51 -6.49
CA LEU A 139 -21.53 24.02 -5.87
C LEU A 139 -21.07 24.92 -4.70
N ALA A 140 -21.15 26.24 -4.84
CA ALA A 140 -20.70 27.16 -3.78
C ALA A 140 -21.55 27.05 -2.49
N VAL A 141 -22.85 26.77 -2.62
CA VAL A 141 -23.78 26.65 -1.48
C VAL A 141 -23.96 25.19 -1.05
N GLY A 142 -23.95 24.25 -2.00
CA GLY A 142 -24.17 22.84 -1.71
C GLY A 142 -22.97 22.18 -1.03
N LEU A 143 -21.73 22.56 -1.38
CA LEU A 143 -20.53 21.94 -0.81
C LEU A 143 -20.39 22.19 0.71
N PRO A 144 -20.55 23.41 1.23
CA PRO A 144 -20.49 23.67 2.68
C PRO A 144 -21.60 22.96 3.46
N LEU A 145 -22.78 22.78 2.86
CA LEU A 145 -23.89 22.06 3.49
C LEU A 145 -23.64 20.54 3.52
N VAL A 146 -23.06 19.98 2.46
CA VAL A 146 -22.62 18.58 2.42
C VAL A 146 -21.46 18.37 3.38
N GLU A 147 -20.50 19.29 3.44
CA GLU A 147 -19.40 19.24 4.41
C GLU A 147 -19.89 19.35 5.85
N GLY A 148 -20.85 20.25 6.13
CA GLY A 148 -21.49 20.38 7.44
C GLY A 148 -22.26 19.12 7.84
N TRP A 149 -23.02 18.53 6.92
CA TRP A 149 -23.74 17.28 7.15
C TRP A 149 -22.80 16.09 7.35
N LEU A 150 -21.70 16.01 6.59
CA LEU A 150 -20.64 15.00 6.77
C LEU A 150 -19.89 15.21 8.09
N ALA A 151 -19.63 16.45 8.50
CA ALA A 151 -18.98 16.79 9.77
C ALA A 151 -19.89 16.44 10.96
N GLN A 152 -21.19 16.68 10.86
CA GLN A 152 -22.16 16.32 11.90
C GLN A 152 -22.33 14.80 12.04
N ARG A 153 -22.16 14.03 10.95
CA ARG A 153 -22.04 12.56 11.00
C ARG A 153 -20.72 12.07 11.60
N ARG A 154 -19.61 12.81 11.42
CA ARG A 154 -18.32 12.53 12.07
C ARG A 154 -18.32 12.90 13.56
N GLY A 155 -19.11 13.89 13.98
CA GLY A 155 -19.30 14.26 15.38
C GLY A 155 -20.05 13.22 16.23
N LEU A 156 -20.65 12.21 15.58
CA LEU A 156 -21.30 11.06 16.22
C LEU A 156 -20.45 9.78 16.20
N THR A 157 -19.28 9.80 15.57
CA THR A 157 -18.37 8.65 15.52
C THR A 157 -17.24 8.87 16.51
N ALA A 158 -17.38 8.22 17.68
CA ALA A 158 -16.34 7.90 18.66
C ALA A 158 -15.38 9.05 19.05
N GLU A 159 -15.42 9.44 20.31
CA GLU A 159 -14.24 9.99 20.98
C GLU A 159 -13.01 9.17 20.53
N ALA A 160 -12.08 9.81 19.82
CA ALA A 160 -10.99 9.11 19.15
C ALA A 160 -10.22 8.32 20.20
N ALA A 161 -10.39 6.99 20.20
CA ALA A 161 -9.77 6.11 21.18
C ALA A 161 -8.26 6.40 21.24
N ALA A 162 -7.72 6.43 22.46
CA ALA A 162 -6.30 6.74 22.68
C ALA A 162 -5.41 5.91 21.74
N PRO A 163 -4.28 6.46 21.24
CA PRO A 163 -3.37 5.71 20.38
C PRO A 163 -2.93 4.39 21.03
N LEU A 164 -2.85 3.31 20.25
CA LEU A 164 -2.34 2.03 20.75
C LEU A 164 -0.88 2.15 21.19
N VAL A 165 -0.56 1.48 22.29
CA VAL A 165 0.80 1.30 22.80
C VAL A 165 1.36 0.00 22.23
N THR A 166 2.42 0.12 21.44
CA THR A 166 3.16 -1.02 20.88
C THR A 166 4.47 -1.24 21.61
N MET A 167 5.06 -2.43 21.46
CA MET A 167 6.41 -2.70 21.95
C MET A 167 7.40 -1.70 21.35
N PRO A 168 8.17 -0.95 22.16
CA PRO A 168 9.08 0.09 21.68
C PRO A 168 10.28 -0.49 20.94
N ARG A 169 10.66 -1.73 21.26
CA ARG A 169 11.68 -2.51 20.58
C ARG A 169 11.26 -3.97 20.51
N VAL A 170 11.42 -4.56 19.33
CA VAL A 170 11.25 -5.99 19.09
C VAL A 170 12.45 -6.46 18.27
N ASP A 171 13.22 -7.39 18.84
CA ASP A 171 14.18 -8.19 18.09
C ASP A 171 13.44 -9.13 17.12
N LEU A 172 13.49 -8.80 15.83
CA LEU A 172 12.81 -9.57 14.78
C LEU A 172 13.49 -10.89 14.45
N GLN A 173 14.77 -11.06 14.81
CA GLN A 173 15.45 -12.34 14.68
C GLN A 173 14.91 -13.33 15.72
N ARG A 174 14.69 -12.88 16.95
CA ARG A 174 14.05 -13.69 18.00
C ARG A 174 12.55 -13.88 17.78
N TYR A 175 11.90 -12.92 17.12
CA TYR A 175 10.49 -13.03 16.73
C TYR A 175 10.25 -14.01 15.57
N ALA A 176 11.25 -14.23 14.72
CA ALA A 176 11.18 -15.19 13.64
C ALA A 176 10.92 -16.63 14.14
N GLY A 177 10.45 -17.50 13.26
CA GLY A 177 10.06 -18.87 13.56
C GLY A 177 8.55 -19.06 13.61
N HIS A 178 8.14 -20.20 14.16
CA HIS A 178 6.75 -20.66 14.17
C HIS A 178 5.96 -20.11 15.35
N TRP A 179 4.69 -19.78 15.10
CA TRP A 179 3.72 -19.31 16.08
C TRP A 179 2.38 -19.99 15.86
N TYR A 180 1.73 -20.39 16.94
CA TYR A 180 0.37 -20.90 16.99
C TYR A 180 -0.58 -19.76 17.35
N GLU A 181 -1.71 -19.68 16.66
CA GLU A 181 -2.80 -18.78 17.01
C GLU A 181 -3.64 -19.39 18.14
N VAL A 182 -3.55 -18.78 19.33
CA VAL A 182 -4.30 -19.24 20.51
C VAL A 182 -5.70 -18.63 20.54
N ALA A 183 -5.83 -17.39 20.07
CA ALA A 183 -7.12 -16.69 19.98
C ALA A 183 -7.01 -15.58 18.94
N ARG A 184 -8.15 -15.20 18.34
CA ARG A 184 -8.22 -14.05 17.45
C ARG A 184 -9.56 -13.34 17.50
N LEU A 185 -9.60 -12.11 17.00
CA LEU A 185 -10.87 -11.52 16.59
C LEU A 185 -11.32 -12.13 15.26
N PRO A 186 -12.63 -12.32 15.02
CA PRO A 186 -13.14 -12.84 13.76
C PRO A 186 -12.71 -11.97 12.57
N THR A 187 -12.02 -12.59 11.62
CA THR A 187 -11.53 -11.97 10.38
C THR A 187 -12.16 -12.69 9.18
N SER A 188 -12.52 -11.95 8.13
CA SER A 188 -13.13 -12.54 6.93
C SER A 188 -12.17 -13.44 6.16
N PHE A 189 -10.87 -13.16 6.21
CA PHE A 189 -9.85 -13.93 5.48
C PHE A 189 -9.44 -15.23 6.17
N GLU A 190 -9.82 -15.45 7.43
CA GLU A 190 -9.61 -16.71 8.16
C GLU A 190 -10.96 -17.32 8.59
N SER A 191 -12.08 -16.89 8.01
CA SER A 191 -13.42 -17.42 8.35
C SER A 191 -13.60 -18.88 7.90
N HIS A 192 -12.72 -19.38 7.04
CA HIS A 192 -12.68 -20.75 6.55
C HIS A 192 -11.73 -21.65 7.35
N CYS A 193 -11.10 -21.11 8.41
CA CYS A 193 -10.21 -21.87 9.27
C CYS A 193 -10.99 -22.67 10.30
N GLU A 194 -10.79 -23.98 10.27
CA GLU A 194 -11.55 -24.99 11.02
C GLU A 194 -10.71 -25.60 12.16
N GLY A 195 -9.54 -25.03 12.41
CA GLY A 195 -8.64 -25.45 13.49
C GLY A 195 -7.62 -24.37 13.82
N GLN A 196 -6.62 -24.73 14.62
CA GLN A 196 -5.57 -23.82 15.03
C GLN A 196 -4.70 -23.38 13.84
N ALA A 197 -4.81 -22.11 13.48
CA ALA A 197 -3.95 -21.50 12.48
C ALA A 197 -2.53 -21.30 13.04
N THR A 198 -1.55 -21.25 12.14
CA THR A 198 -0.16 -20.98 12.48
C THR A 198 0.41 -19.90 11.57
N ALA A 199 1.40 -19.17 12.08
CA ALA A 199 2.15 -18.17 11.34
C ALA A 199 3.65 -18.44 11.50
N THR A 200 4.36 -18.57 10.39
CA THR A 200 5.81 -18.75 10.37
C THR A 200 6.48 -17.55 9.75
N TYR A 201 7.39 -16.93 10.50
CA TYR A 201 8.13 -15.76 10.06
C TYR A 201 9.58 -16.11 9.78
N ARG A 202 10.13 -15.66 8.64
CA ARG A 202 11.55 -15.83 8.34
C ARG A 202 12.18 -14.49 8.00
N LEU A 203 13.23 -14.11 8.71
CA LEU A 203 13.96 -12.88 8.44
C LEU A 203 14.72 -13.00 7.12
N MET A 204 14.42 -12.11 6.16
CA MET A 204 15.02 -12.08 4.83
C MET A 204 16.25 -11.17 4.75
N GLY A 205 16.52 -10.41 5.81
CA GLY A 205 17.52 -9.35 5.84
C GLY A 205 16.89 -7.96 5.79
N ALA A 206 17.68 -6.95 5.42
CA ALA A 206 17.24 -5.57 5.33
C ALA A 206 16.90 -5.18 3.88
N GLY A 207 15.71 -4.61 3.67
CA GLY A 207 15.35 -3.91 2.45
C GLY A 207 15.57 -2.40 2.57
N PRO A 208 15.22 -1.61 1.55
CA PRO A 208 15.42 -0.15 1.53
C PRO A 208 14.73 0.61 2.68
N ARG A 209 13.76 -0.01 3.37
CA ARG A 209 12.95 0.59 4.44
C ARG A 209 13.15 -0.09 5.80
N GLY A 210 14.16 -0.95 5.92
CA GLY A 210 14.45 -1.73 7.13
C GLY A 210 14.24 -3.24 6.94
N PRO A 211 14.25 -4.01 8.03
CA PRO A 211 14.07 -5.46 8.01
C PRO A 211 12.80 -5.90 7.28
N VAL A 212 12.93 -7.00 6.53
CA VAL A 212 11.85 -7.68 5.81
C VAL A 212 11.76 -9.12 6.31
N LEU A 213 10.53 -9.58 6.56
CA LEU A 213 10.24 -10.97 6.88
C LEU A 213 9.39 -11.58 5.77
N GLU A 214 9.67 -12.83 5.42
CA GLU A 214 8.70 -13.70 4.80
C GLU A 214 7.68 -14.15 5.85
N VAL A 215 6.41 -14.22 5.45
CA VAL A 215 5.29 -14.66 6.28
C VAL A 215 4.61 -15.83 5.59
N VAL A 216 4.41 -16.93 6.32
CA VAL A 216 3.62 -18.07 5.86
C VAL A 216 2.56 -18.36 6.91
N ASN A 217 1.29 -18.11 6.57
CA ASN A 217 0.16 -18.47 7.41
C ASN A 217 -0.44 -19.78 6.90
N GLN A 218 -0.72 -20.71 7.81
CA GLN A 218 -1.34 -22.00 7.51
C GLN A 218 -2.58 -22.18 8.36
N CYS A 219 -3.63 -22.68 7.73
CA CYS A 219 -4.97 -22.75 8.28
C CYS A 219 -5.58 -24.10 7.93
N PRO A 220 -5.89 -24.96 8.93
CA PRO A 220 -6.56 -26.23 8.71
C PRO A 220 -7.97 -26.03 8.13
N ALA A 221 -8.31 -26.83 7.13
CA ALA A 221 -9.63 -26.85 6.49
C ALA A 221 -10.45 -28.06 6.96
N ARG A 222 -11.77 -27.98 6.78
CA ARG A 222 -12.71 -29.02 7.21
C ARG A 222 -12.52 -30.37 6.50
N ASP A 223 -11.99 -30.35 5.28
CA ASP A 223 -11.71 -31.54 4.48
C ASP A 223 -10.36 -32.20 4.83
N GLY A 224 -9.66 -31.70 5.85
CA GLY A 224 -8.34 -32.18 6.27
C GLY A 224 -7.18 -31.59 5.47
N SER A 225 -7.45 -30.76 4.45
CA SER A 225 -6.40 -30.01 3.76
C SER A 225 -5.92 -28.81 4.58
N VAL A 226 -4.82 -28.20 4.16
CA VAL A 226 -4.27 -26.99 4.77
C VAL A 226 -4.26 -25.87 3.74
N HIS A 227 -4.96 -24.79 4.03
CA HIS A 227 -4.86 -23.55 3.27
C HIS A 227 -3.61 -22.78 3.69
N GLU A 228 -2.86 -22.29 2.71
CA GLU A 228 -1.62 -21.56 2.93
C GLU A 228 -1.67 -20.18 2.26
N ALA A 229 -1.28 -19.14 3.00
CA ALA A 229 -1.07 -17.81 2.49
C ALA A 229 0.38 -17.38 2.72
N ARG A 230 1.08 -17.05 1.63
CA ARG A 230 2.46 -16.53 1.68
C ARG A 230 2.46 -15.04 1.44
N GLY A 231 3.40 -14.35 2.07
CA GLY A 231 3.54 -12.92 1.90
C GLY A 231 4.80 -12.35 2.54
N VAL A 232 4.82 -11.02 2.66
CA VAL A 232 5.96 -10.27 3.17
C VAL A 232 5.52 -9.27 4.23
N ALA A 233 6.30 -9.18 5.30
CA ALA A 233 6.19 -8.15 6.31
C ALA A 233 7.40 -7.23 6.25
N ARG A 234 7.17 -5.93 6.39
CA ARG A 234 8.25 -4.94 6.50
C ARG A 234 8.04 -4.04 7.70
N THR A 235 9.14 -3.65 8.31
CA THR A 235 9.11 -2.72 9.45
C THR A 235 8.60 -1.33 9.04
N VAL A 236 7.85 -0.71 9.96
CA VAL A 236 7.57 0.73 9.89
C VAL A 236 8.82 1.46 10.40
N PRO A 237 9.44 2.37 9.62
CA PRO A 237 10.62 3.11 10.05
C PRO A 237 10.43 3.81 11.39
N GLY A 238 11.44 3.74 12.27
CA GLY A 238 11.40 4.35 13.60
C GLY A 238 10.49 3.65 14.63
N SER A 239 9.90 2.50 14.31
CA SER A 239 9.04 1.75 15.25
C SER A 239 9.78 0.78 16.17
N GLY A 240 11.10 0.64 16.00
CA GLY A 240 11.89 -0.36 16.74
C GLY A 240 11.48 -1.82 16.49
N GLY A 241 10.73 -2.10 15.42
CA GLY A 241 10.24 -3.45 15.10
C GLY A 241 8.85 -3.75 15.68
N GLY A 242 8.29 -2.90 16.54
CA GLY A 242 6.96 -3.11 17.12
C GLY A 242 5.79 -2.84 16.16
N ARG A 243 6.05 -2.24 15.00
CA ARG A 243 5.03 -2.00 13.97
C ARG A 243 5.53 -2.47 12.61
N LEU A 244 4.73 -3.33 11.98
CA LEU A 244 4.98 -3.90 10.67
C LEU A 244 3.83 -3.56 9.72
N LYS A 245 4.13 -3.61 8.43
CA LYS A 245 3.15 -3.65 7.34
C LYS A 245 3.27 -5.00 6.66
N VAL A 246 2.17 -5.75 6.59
CA VAL A 246 2.11 -7.10 6.02
C VAL A 246 1.34 -7.08 4.72
N ASN A 247 1.83 -7.80 3.72
CA ASN A 247 1.13 -8.02 2.46
C ASN A 247 1.06 -9.52 2.21
N LEU A 248 -0.16 -10.07 2.22
CA LEU A 248 -0.46 -11.48 1.98
C LEU A 248 -1.12 -11.70 0.60
N LEU A 249 -0.96 -10.76 -0.34
CA LEU A 249 -1.45 -10.96 -1.70
C LEU A 249 -0.76 -12.18 -2.33
N PRO A 250 -1.49 -13.01 -3.10
CA PRO A 250 -0.91 -14.15 -3.80
C PRO A 250 0.29 -13.75 -4.66
N ASP A 251 1.24 -14.66 -4.86
CA ASP A 251 2.49 -14.40 -5.58
C ASP A 251 2.29 -13.74 -6.96
N TRP A 252 1.32 -14.21 -7.72
CA TRP A 252 0.97 -13.65 -9.04
C TRP A 252 0.41 -12.22 -8.99
N LEU A 253 -0.01 -11.76 -7.81
CA LEU A 253 -0.56 -10.45 -7.52
C LEU A 253 0.36 -9.58 -6.64
N GLN A 254 1.52 -10.10 -6.20
CA GLN A 254 2.48 -9.35 -5.39
C GLN A 254 3.03 -8.09 -6.08
N TRP A 255 2.97 -7.99 -7.42
CA TRP A 255 3.30 -6.76 -8.15
C TRP A 255 2.35 -5.59 -7.78
N LEU A 256 1.13 -5.86 -7.30
CA LEU A 256 0.24 -4.87 -6.71
C LEU A 256 0.72 -4.38 -5.33
N GLY A 257 1.73 -5.01 -4.74
CA GLY A 257 2.37 -4.57 -3.50
C GLY A 257 3.02 -3.18 -3.58
N VAL A 258 3.11 -2.57 -4.77
CA VAL A 258 3.42 -1.14 -4.92
C VAL A 258 2.28 -0.23 -4.43
N PHE A 259 1.05 -0.75 -4.38
CA PHE A 259 -0.12 0.02 -3.98
C PHE A 259 -0.31 0.00 -2.45
N PRO A 260 -0.64 1.14 -1.83
CA PRO A 260 -0.77 1.23 -0.37
C PRO A 260 -1.83 0.31 0.24
N PHE A 261 -2.93 0.05 -0.48
CA PHE A 261 -4.06 -0.75 0.01
C PHE A 261 -3.73 -2.26 0.13
N ALA A 262 -2.64 -2.72 -0.48
CA ALA A 262 -2.19 -4.11 -0.38
C ALA A 262 -1.47 -4.43 0.95
N TRP A 263 -1.27 -3.42 1.81
CA TRP A 263 -0.54 -3.57 3.07
C TRP A 263 -1.46 -3.38 4.26
N SER A 264 -1.55 -4.42 5.09
CA SER A 264 -2.25 -4.40 6.38
C SER A 264 -1.31 -4.01 7.51
N ASP A 265 -1.84 -3.37 8.54
CA ASP A 265 -1.12 -3.10 9.78
C ASP A 265 -0.97 -4.36 10.64
N TYR A 266 0.24 -4.57 11.16
CA TYR A 266 0.55 -5.65 12.11
C TYR A 266 1.39 -5.06 13.22
N TRP A 267 0.77 -4.78 14.37
CA TRP A 267 1.39 -4.07 15.48
C TRP A 267 1.56 -5.02 16.65
N ILE A 268 2.80 -5.20 17.11
CA ILE A 268 3.15 -6.05 18.23
C ILE A 268 2.90 -5.23 19.51
N LEU A 269 1.77 -5.52 20.17
CA LEU A 269 1.32 -4.85 21.39
C LEU A 269 2.03 -5.39 22.62
N HIS A 270 2.43 -6.66 22.57
CA HIS A 270 3.26 -7.33 23.56
C HIS A 270 4.04 -8.47 22.93
N VAL A 271 5.24 -8.69 23.45
CA VAL A 271 5.98 -9.96 23.37
C VAL A 271 6.72 -10.12 24.70
N ASP A 272 6.78 -11.32 25.25
CA ASP A 272 7.52 -11.58 26.48
C ASP A 272 9.04 -11.64 26.23
N ASP A 273 9.83 -11.55 27.29
CA ASP A 273 11.31 -11.48 27.18
C ASP A 273 11.91 -12.74 26.54
N ARG A 274 11.22 -13.87 26.62
CA ARG A 274 11.63 -15.15 26.03
C ARG A 274 11.06 -15.38 24.62
N TYR A 275 10.19 -14.49 24.11
CA TYR A 275 9.54 -14.63 22.81
C TYR A 275 8.73 -15.93 22.68
N THR A 276 8.11 -16.34 23.79
CA THR A 276 7.22 -17.50 23.90
C THR A 276 5.75 -17.17 23.68
N GLU A 277 5.35 -15.92 23.91
CA GLU A 277 3.98 -15.42 23.70
C GLU A 277 3.99 -14.02 23.10
N ALA A 278 2.98 -13.68 22.31
CA ALA A 278 2.82 -12.35 21.73
C ALA A 278 1.35 -11.96 21.61
N LEU A 279 1.11 -10.65 21.67
CA LEU A 279 -0.18 -10.02 21.39
C LEU A 279 0.00 -9.06 20.22
N VAL A 280 -0.80 -9.27 19.18
CA VAL A 280 -0.70 -8.52 17.92
C VAL A 280 -2.05 -7.96 17.54
N GLY A 281 -2.12 -6.75 17.03
CA GLY A 281 -3.35 -6.20 16.46
C GLY A 281 -3.12 -5.12 15.43
N ASP A 282 -4.18 -4.41 15.09
CA ASP A 282 -4.17 -3.28 14.17
C ASP A 282 -4.64 -1.97 14.87
N PRO A 283 -4.23 -0.77 14.39
CA PRO A 283 -4.59 0.52 15.01
C PRO A 283 -6.10 0.79 15.11
N GLY A 284 -6.88 0.22 14.19
CA GLY A 284 -8.34 0.29 14.15
C GLY A 284 -9.05 -0.70 15.07
N ARG A 285 -8.32 -1.58 15.77
CA ARG A 285 -8.86 -2.55 16.75
C ARG A 285 -9.87 -3.54 16.16
N SER A 286 -9.72 -3.81 14.87
CA SER A 286 -10.57 -4.71 14.10
C SER A 286 -9.99 -6.12 14.00
N HIS A 287 -8.69 -6.25 14.24
CA HIS A 287 -7.92 -7.48 14.19
C HIS A 287 -7.04 -7.57 15.44
N LEU A 288 -7.03 -8.74 16.05
CA LEU A 288 -6.26 -9.06 17.23
C LEU A 288 -5.91 -10.54 17.17
N TRP A 289 -4.70 -10.89 17.54
CA TRP A 289 -4.23 -12.26 17.66
C TRP A 289 -3.43 -12.44 18.94
N VAL A 290 -3.72 -13.53 19.65
CA VAL A 290 -2.89 -14.06 20.73
C VAL A 290 -2.07 -15.19 20.13
N LEU A 291 -0.75 -15.05 20.17
CA LEU A 291 0.19 -15.99 19.58
C LEU A 291 1.03 -16.67 20.65
N SER A 292 1.35 -17.95 20.45
CA SER A 292 2.22 -18.74 21.32
C SER A 292 3.22 -19.56 20.52
N ARG A 293 4.41 -19.83 21.07
CA ARG A 293 5.37 -20.78 20.48
C ARG A 293 4.96 -22.23 20.66
N ARG A 294 4.02 -22.50 21.57
CA ARG A 294 3.44 -23.81 21.82
C ARG A 294 1.95 -23.78 21.42
N PRO A 295 1.38 -24.92 20.99
CA PRO A 295 -0.04 -24.98 20.64
C PRO A 295 -0.94 -24.61 21.83
N ASP A 296 -0.50 -24.95 23.05
CA ASP A 296 -1.13 -24.60 24.31
C ASP A 296 -0.49 -23.35 24.95
N LEU A 297 -1.33 -22.43 25.41
CA LEU A 297 -0.96 -21.35 26.31
C LEU A 297 -1.82 -21.47 27.57
N SER A 298 -1.19 -21.43 28.75
CA SER A 298 -1.90 -21.60 30.02
C SER A 298 -3.02 -20.56 30.17
N PRO A 299 -4.19 -20.92 30.74
CA PRO A 299 -5.33 -20.02 30.87
C PRO A 299 -4.98 -18.68 31.51
N GLU A 300 -4.09 -18.66 32.51
CA GLU A 300 -3.66 -17.47 33.22
C GLU A 300 -2.91 -16.49 32.31
N ARG A 301 -2.02 -17.02 31.46
CA ARG A 301 -1.27 -16.21 30.48
C ARG A 301 -2.19 -15.71 29.37
N THR A 302 -3.05 -16.57 28.84
CA THR A 302 -4.04 -16.19 27.84
C THR A 302 -4.93 -15.05 28.36
N GLN A 303 -5.45 -15.17 29.58
CA GLN A 303 -6.28 -14.13 30.19
C GLN A 303 -5.50 -12.82 30.42
N ALA A 304 -4.23 -12.89 30.81
CA ALA A 304 -3.40 -11.70 30.98
C ALA A 304 -3.20 -10.93 29.67
N LEU A 305 -3.04 -11.63 28.54
CA LEU A 305 -2.92 -11.01 27.22
C LEU A 305 -4.25 -10.41 26.75
N ILE A 306 -5.36 -11.10 27.01
CA ILE A 306 -6.71 -10.60 26.72
C ILE A 306 -7.00 -9.33 27.51
N GLU A 307 -6.66 -9.29 28.80
CA GLU A 307 -6.86 -8.10 29.62
C GLU A 307 -6.01 -6.93 29.12
N ARG A 308 -4.77 -7.19 28.70
CA ARG A 308 -3.92 -6.17 28.07
C ARG A 308 -4.53 -5.63 26.76
N ALA A 309 -5.16 -6.48 25.96
CA ALA A 309 -5.90 -6.05 24.77
C ALA A 309 -7.14 -5.22 25.15
N ARG A 310 -7.89 -5.62 26.17
CA ARG A 310 -9.06 -4.90 26.69
C ARG A 310 -8.69 -3.49 27.14
N GLN A 311 -7.58 -3.33 27.87
CA GLN A 311 -7.06 -2.03 28.31
C GLN A 311 -6.69 -1.10 27.14
N GLN A 312 -6.33 -1.69 25.99
CA GLN A 312 -6.07 -0.93 24.77
C GLN A 312 -7.32 -0.67 23.92
N GLY A 313 -8.51 -1.10 24.37
CA GLY A 313 -9.80 -0.84 23.74
C GLY A 313 -10.21 -1.85 22.67
N PHE A 314 -9.60 -3.04 22.63
CA PHE A 314 -10.04 -4.10 21.72
C PHE A 314 -11.36 -4.73 22.21
N PRO A 315 -12.26 -5.13 21.29
CA PRO A 315 -13.54 -5.76 21.62
C PRO A 315 -13.34 -7.24 21.97
N VAL A 316 -12.63 -7.51 23.06
CA VAL A 316 -12.15 -8.87 23.43
C VAL A 316 -13.27 -9.87 23.71
N ASP A 317 -14.48 -9.41 24.00
CA ASP A 317 -15.64 -10.29 24.21
C ASP A 317 -16.10 -10.97 22.90
N LYS A 318 -15.54 -10.55 21.76
CA LYS A 318 -15.74 -11.17 20.44
C LYS A 318 -14.63 -12.15 20.06
N LEU A 319 -13.64 -12.37 20.93
CA LEU A 319 -12.55 -13.30 20.65
C LEU A 319 -13.11 -14.70 20.39
N VAL A 320 -12.56 -15.34 19.36
CA VAL A 320 -12.75 -16.75 19.09
C VAL A 320 -11.47 -17.49 19.46
N PHE A 321 -11.65 -18.68 19.99
CA PHE A 321 -10.58 -19.61 20.31
C PHE A 321 -10.71 -20.77 19.31
N PRO A 322 -9.66 -21.11 18.55
CA PRO A 322 -9.72 -22.26 17.66
C PRO A 322 -9.96 -23.52 18.49
N ASP A 323 -10.80 -24.41 17.98
CA ASP A 323 -11.02 -25.71 18.59
C ASP A 323 -9.70 -26.47 18.58
N PHE A 324 -9.09 -26.64 19.76
CA PHE A 324 -7.90 -27.46 19.90
C PHE A 324 -8.32 -28.92 19.65
N PRO A 325 -7.68 -29.66 18.74
CA PRO A 325 -7.76 -31.11 18.83
C PRO A 325 -7.24 -31.47 20.22
N ALA A 326 -8.03 -32.23 20.99
CA ALA A 326 -7.61 -32.71 22.29
C ALA A 326 -6.22 -33.33 22.14
N ALA A 327 -5.26 -32.92 22.99
CA ALA A 327 -3.93 -33.50 22.99
C ALA A 327 -4.09 -35.03 23.02
N ASP A 328 -3.46 -35.77 22.09
CA ASP A 328 -3.42 -37.23 22.19
C ASP A 328 -2.76 -37.53 23.54
N PRO A 329 -3.46 -38.21 24.48
CA PRO A 329 -2.86 -38.55 25.77
C PRO A 329 -1.64 -39.50 25.65
N ARG A 330 -1.21 -39.87 24.43
CA ARG A 330 -0.09 -40.77 24.15
C ARG A 330 1.17 -40.12 23.57
N GLY A 331 1.24 -38.78 23.50
CA GLY A 331 2.48 -38.03 23.20
C GLY A 331 2.68 -37.66 21.74
#